data_AF-A0A1S8ZQD5-F1
#
_entry.id   AF-A0A1S8ZQD5-F1
#
_cell.length_a   1.000
_cell.length_b   1.000
_cell.length_c   1.000
_cell.angle_alpha   90.00
_cell.angle_beta   90.00
_cell.angle_gamma   90.00
#
_symmetry.space_group_name_H-M   'P 1'
#
loop_
_entity.id
_entity.type
_entity.pdbx_description
1 polymer ?
#
loop_
_entity_poly.entity_id
_entity_poly.type
_entity_poly.pdbx_seq_one_letter_code
_entity_poly.pdbx_strand_id
1 'polypeptide(L)'
;MNNLSKITYCLIVVAFLATTVIYGKNGKILIETQLTRYGPDLKTNTYIFNITPTGGPSFGRSYDWNNNDDDVKIFYDIVQFDQTKYPLNCTISSSYVVKPTQVGGPECHQNDQATLVAPKNIYMGACHGRTNLLVLDLPSPTGSIGNCDNFALAKKVQLSGAGYSWQYQKGNDTQWKYFTYGKEFNENGLNFNFKDVPDLVDYTGTLYIKFLVDYENLKTSKIEIYESDIMGYAITTCSPLLKNSLPTTTKPRCVGSATGSATLEFMSDFKDNSKFLFNLFRANPVAPDTGFIKNIFALKTEISYNTFTWGDIAEGTYVIKYQAQSVSNDGEELGSTSIVTDTFTISDPTPLTFRATEVQPVRNTDTGGVLISAQGGTSPYYYILDYATEVVDGKTVSKKIKLPNSNLIPITTDGKHKVVIVNKNDCIEK
;
A
#
# COMPACT_ATOMS: atom_id res chain seq x y z
N MET A 1 -20.56 -40.97 -22.78
CA MET A 1 -20.30 -39.56 -23.18
C MET A 1 -20.41 -38.70 -21.93
N ASN A 2 -19.51 -37.72 -21.70
CA ASN A 2 -19.63 -36.60 -20.72
C ASN A 2 -18.59 -36.40 -19.59
N ASN A 3 -17.35 -36.87 -19.71
CA ASN A 3 -16.25 -36.31 -18.87
C ASN A 3 -15.12 -35.69 -19.69
N LEU A 4 -14.79 -36.25 -20.86
CA LEU A 4 -13.75 -35.70 -21.73
C LEU A 4 -14.13 -34.33 -22.36
N SER A 5 -15.41 -34.09 -22.64
CA SER A 5 -15.86 -32.80 -23.21
C SER A 5 -15.88 -31.67 -22.19
N LYS A 6 -16.11 -31.96 -20.90
CA LYS A 6 -16.10 -30.95 -19.83
C LYS A 6 -14.68 -30.46 -19.51
N ILE A 7 -13.70 -31.36 -19.48
CA ILE A 7 -12.29 -31.00 -19.24
C ILE A 7 -11.73 -30.16 -20.40
N THR A 8 -12.09 -30.51 -21.63
CA THR A 8 -11.70 -29.76 -22.83
C THR A 8 -12.34 -28.36 -22.86
N TYR A 9 -13.62 -28.23 -22.46
CA TYR A 9 -14.28 -26.92 -22.33
C TYR A 9 -13.66 -26.05 -21.23
N CYS A 10 -13.32 -26.61 -20.07
CA CYS A 10 -12.64 -25.86 -19.00
C CYS A 10 -11.24 -25.40 -19.42
N LEU A 11 -10.46 -26.22 -20.12
CA LEU A 11 -9.14 -25.83 -20.62
C LEU A 11 -9.21 -24.75 -21.71
N ILE A 12 -10.21 -24.80 -22.59
CA ILE A 12 -10.43 -23.77 -23.62
C ILE A 12 -10.88 -22.45 -22.98
N VAL A 13 -11.75 -22.48 -21.97
CA VAL A 13 -12.21 -21.27 -21.26
C VAL A 13 -11.10 -20.65 -20.40
N VAL A 14 -10.27 -21.46 -19.73
CA VAL A 14 -9.10 -20.99 -18.97
C VAL A 14 -8.03 -20.44 -19.90
N ALA A 15 -7.80 -21.05 -21.07
CA ALA A 15 -6.90 -20.52 -22.08
C ALA A 15 -7.44 -19.21 -22.70
N PHE A 16 -8.75 -19.10 -22.95
CA PHE A 16 -9.35 -17.86 -23.47
C PHE A 16 -9.26 -16.72 -22.46
N LEU A 17 -9.54 -16.99 -21.18
CA LEU A 17 -9.40 -16.03 -20.08
C LEU A 17 -7.93 -15.66 -19.83
N ALA A 18 -6.99 -16.61 -19.96
CA ALA A 18 -5.56 -16.33 -19.86
C ALA A 18 -5.08 -15.50 -21.07
N THR A 19 -5.60 -15.73 -22.28
CA THR A 19 -5.25 -14.92 -23.44
C THR A 19 -5.82 -13.51 -23.38
N THR A 20 -7.03 -13.28 -22.84
CA THR A 20 -7.50 -11.89 -22.62
C THR A 20 -6.75 -11.16 -21.51
N VAL A 21 -6.05 -11.89 -20.63
CA VAL A 21 -5.11 -11.31 -19.65
C VAL A 21 -3.71 -11.08 -20.25
N ILE A 22 -3.36 -11.76 -21.35
CA ILE A 22 -2.04 -11.69 -22.00
C ILE A 22 -2.07 -10.80 -23.28
N TYR A 23 -3.22 -10.59 -23.91
CA TYR A 23 -3.40 -9.61 -24.99
C TYR A 23 -3.54 -8.21 -24.38
N GLY A 24 -2.67 -7.30 -24.82
CA GLY A 24 -2.30 -6.07 -24.13
C GLY A 24 -3.45 -5.20 -23.63
N LYS A 25 -3.21 -4.50 -22.52
CA LYS A 25 -4.10 -3.45 -22.02
C LYS A 25 -4.43 -2.50 -23.18
N ASN A 26 -5.70 -2.42 -23.56
CA ASN A 26 -6.13 -1.47 -24.60
C ASN A 26 -6.33 -0.10 -23.94
N GLY A 27 -5.51 0.88 -24.32
CA GLY A 27 -5.71 2.28 -23.94
C GLY A 27 -6.69 2.97 -24.87
N LYS A 28 -7.28 4.07 -24.40
CA LYS A 28 -8.16 4.94 -25.19
C LYS A 28 -7.58 6.34 -25.22
N ILE A 29 -7.68 7.03 -26.36
CA ILE A 29 -7.30 8.43 -26.52
C ILE A 29 -8.50 9.18 -27.05
N LEU A 30 -8.86 10.25 -26.37
CA LEU A 30 -9.78 11.27 -26.86
C LEU A 30 -8.97 12.36 -27.54
N ILE A 31 -9.30 12.62 -28.80
CA ILE A 31 -8.68 13.64 -29.65
C ILE A 31 -9.68 14.77 -29.78
N GLU A 32 -9.31 15.98 -29.41
CA GLU A 32 -10.04 17.20 -29.76
C GLU A 32 -9.25 17.93 -30.85
N THR A 33 -9.88 18.17 -32.00
CA THR A 33 -9.32 19.03 -33.05
C THR A 33 -10.22 20.25 -33.18
N GLN A 34 -9.69 21.43 -32.88
CA GLN A 34 -10.33 22.71 -33.16
C GLN A 34 -9.81 23.24 -34.48
N LEU A 35 -10.69 23.60 -35.41
CA LEU A 35 -10.31 24.24 -36.66
C LEU A 35 -10.88 25.67 -36.70
N THR A 36 -10.03 26.65 -37.05
CA THR A 36 -10.41 28.07 -37.11
C THR A 36 -10.16 28.63 -38.51
N ARG A 37 -11.18 29.27 -39.11
CA ARG A 37 -11.06 29.93 -40.41
C ARG A 37 -10.16 31.17 -40.30
N TYR A 38 -9.29 31.35 -41.30
CA TYR A 38 -8.65 32.65 -41.55
C TYR A 38 -8.74 32.95 -43.04
N GLY A 39 -9.57 33.91 -43.42
CA GLY A 39 -9.63 34.46 -44.79
C GLY A 39 -10.85 34.06 -45.64
N PRO A 40 -11.27 34.93 -46.58
CA PRO A 40 -12.49 34.79 -47.36
C PRO A 40 -12.46 33.69 -48.46
N ASP A 41 -11.30 33.19 -48.89
CA ASP A 41 -11.15 32.47 -50.18
C ASP A 41 -10.84 30.94 -50.12
N LEU A 42 -10.92 30.29 -48.95
CA LEU A 42 -10.47 28.89 -48.78
C LEU A 42 -11.51 27.82 -49.16
N LYS A 43 -11.75 27.56 -50.45
CA LYS A 43 -12.88 26.70 -50.91
C LYS A 43 -12.95 25.26 -50.34
N THR A 44 -11.82 24.62 -50.01
CA THR A 44 -11.79 23.26 -49.41
C THR A 44 -10.48 23.04 -48.65
N ASN A 45 -10.57 22.70 -47.35
CA ASN A 45 -9.42 22.26 -46.55
C ASN A 45 -9.64 20.80 -46.11
N THR A 46 -8.66 19.94 -46.37
CA THR A 46 -8.63 18.57 -45.84
C THR A 46 -7.59 18.50 -44.73
N TYR A 47 -8.05 18.15 -43.54
CA TYR A 47 -7.22 17.94 -42.36
C TYR A 47 -7.10 16.44 -42.09
N ILE A 48 -5.88 15.91 -42.08
CA ILE A 48 -5.62 14.48 -41.85
C ILE A 48 -4.82 14.33 -40.56
N PHE A 49 -5.42 13.61 -39.61
CA PHE A 49 -4.79 13.24 -38.36
C PHE A 49 -4.50 11.75 -38.36
N ASN A 50 -3.22 11.36 -38.33
CA ASN A 50 -2.79 9.98 -38.29
C ASN A 50 -2.06 9.69 -36.97
N ILE A 51 -2.44 8.62 -36.29
CA ILE A 51 -1.70 8.05 -35.16
C ILE A 51 -1.11 6.72 -35.61
N THR A 52 0.18 6.54 -35.32
CA THR A 52 0.90 5.31 -35.61
C THR A 52 1.49 4.77 -34.31
N PRO A 53 1.00 3.62 -33.79
CA PRO A 53 1.65 2.90 -32.71
C PRO A 53 3.03 2.42 -33.14
N THR A 54 3.97 2.33 -32.20
CA THR A 54 5.30 1.79 -32.49
C THR A 54 5.17 0.34 -32.95
N GLY A 55 5.55 0.04 -34.19
CA GLY A 55 5.43 -1.31 -34.79
C GLY A 55 3.99 -1.77 -35.08
N GLY A 56 3.04 -0.84 -35.23
CA GLY A 56 1.64 -1.14 -35.58
C GLY A 56 1.16 -0.43 -36.85
N PRO A 57 0.00 -0.84 -37.40
CA PRO A 57 -0.63 -0.11 -38.50
C PRO A 57 -1.07 1.28 -38.05
N SER A 58 -0.91 2.27 -38.93
CA SER A 58 -1.42 3.62 -38.71
C SER A 58 -2.94 3.65 -38.76
N PHE A 59 -3.56 4.37 -37.85
CA PHE A 59 -4.98 4.70 -37.87
C PHE A 59 -5.13 6.21 -37.90
N GLY A 60 -6.05 6.71 -38.72
CA GLY A 60 -6.24 8.14 -38.84
C GLY A 60 -7.62 8.53 -39.31
N ARG A 61 -7.95 9.80 -39.08
CA ARG A 61 -9.16 10.42 -39.60
C ARG A 61 -8.81 11.57 -40.52
N SER A 62 -9.53 11.62 -41.62
CA SER A 62 -9.61 12.80 -42.47
C SER A 62 -10.86 13.59 -42.10
N TYR A 63 -10.70 14.89 -41.95
CA TYR A 63 -11.77 15.84 -41.73
C TYR A 63 -11.80 16.78 -42.92
N ASP A 64 -12.82 16.61 -43.76
CA ASP A 64 -13.05 17.49 -44.91
C ASP A 64 -13.94 18.65 -44.48
N TRP A 65 -13.46 19.88 -44.70
CA TRP A 65 -14.21 21.10 -44.41
C TRP A 65 -14.64 21.79 -45.71
N ASN A 66 -15.95 21.74 -45.99
CA ASN A 66 -16.61 22.53 -47.05
C ASN A 66 -17.20 23.85 -46.50
N ASN A 67 -17.09 24.91 -47.29
CA ASN A 67 -16.66 26.23 -46.83
C ASN A 67 -17.76 27.30 -46.70
N ASN A 68 -18.86 27.03 -45.96
CA ASN A 68 -19.97 27.99 -45.83
C ASN A 68 -20.23 28.55 -44.41
N ASP A 69 -19.52 28.11 -43.38
CA ASP A 69 -19.68 28.62 -42.00
C ASP A 69 -18.40 29.30 -41.49
N ASP A 70 -18.53 30.47 -40.87
CA ASP A 70 -17.44 31.23 -40.22
C ASP A 70 -17.07 30.71 -38.82
N ASP A 71 -17.65 29.58 -38.39
CA ASP A 71 -17.54 29.09 -37.02
C ASP A 71 -16.30 28.23 -36.77
N VAL A 72 -15.75 28.32 -35.55
CA VAL A 72 -14.77 27.37 -35.02
C VAL A 72 -15.43 26.00 -34.92
N LYS A 73 -14.94 25.02 -35.69
CA LYS A 73 -15.46 23.64 -35.62
C LYS A 73 -14.54 22.80 -34.75
N ILE A 74 -15.12 22.23 -33.70
CA ILE A 74 -14.42 21.31 -32.81
C ILE A 74 -14.87 19.89 -33.16
N PHE A 75 -13.91 19.01 -33.38
CA PHE A 75 -14.12 17.60 -33.67
C PHE A 75 -13.55 16.76 -32.55
N TYR A 76 -14.32 15.77 -32.10
CA TYR A 76 -13.88 14.78 -31.14
C TYR A 76 -13.79 13.41 -31.79
N ASP A 77 -12.76 12.65 -31.44
CA ASP A 77 -12.62 11.26 -31.85
C ASP A 77 -12.01 10.41 -30.75
N ILE A 78 -12.41 9.14 -30.70
CA ILE A 78 -11.86 8.17 -29.77
C ILE A 78 -11.09 7.10 -30.54
N VAL A 79 -9.86 6.86 -30.10
CA VAL A 79 -9.05 5.79 -30.66
C VAL A 79 -8.58 4.83 -29.58
N GLN A 80 -8.74 3.54 -29.86
CA GLN A 80 -8.21 2.45 -29.05
C GLN A 80 -6.83 2.05 -29.54
N PHE A 81 -5.91 1.78 -28.62
CA PHE A 81 -4.54 1.37 -28.95
C PHE A 81 -4.03 0.33 -27.95
N ASP A 82 -3.04 -0.46 -28.37
CA ASP A 82 -2.35 -1.42 -27.51
C ASP A 82 -1.30 -0.68 -26.65
N GLN A 83 -1.48 -0.66 -25.33
CA GLN A 83 -0.55 0.02 -24.39
C GLN A 83 0.85 -0.59 -24.40
N THR A 84 1.02 -1.83 -24.85
CA THR A 84 2.36 -2.45 -24.95
C THR A 84 3.19 -1.86 -26.09
N LYS A 85 2.55 -1.13 -27.01
CA LYS A 85 3.18 -0.48 -28.18
C LYS A 85 3.43 1.02 -27.98
N TYR A 86 3.45 1.45 -26.73
CA TYR A 86 3.74 2.82 -26.31
C TYR A 86 5.25 3.11 -26.34
N PRO A 87 5.71 4.33 -26.70
CA PRO A 87 4.95 5.54 -27.01
C PRO A 87 4.30 5.54 -28.41
N LEU A 88 3.31 6.41 -28.60
CA LEU A 88 2.62 6.58 -29.88
C LEU A 88 3.21 7.76 -30.66
N ASN A 89 3.31 7.61 -31.98
CA ASN A 89 3.69 8.71 -32.87
C ASN A 89 2.45 9.27 -33.55
N CYS A 90 2.14 10.53 -33.25
CA CYS A 90 1.07 11.28 -33.88
C CYS A 90 1.66 12.13 -35.00
N THR A 91 1.14 12.01 -36.20
CA THR A 91 1.46 12.87 -37.35
C THR A 91 0.20 13.60 -37.77
N ILE A 92 0.29 14.93 -37.80
CA ILE A 92 -0.77 15.79 -38.28
C ILE A 92 -0.31 16.38 -39.60
N SER A 93 -1.14 16.25 -40.63
CA SER A 93 -0.86 16.80 -41.96
C SER A 93 -2.10 17.50 -42.48
N SER A 94 -1.92 18.70 -43.02
CA SER A 94 -2.95 19.39 -43.79
C SER A 94 -2.58 19.34 -45.28
N SER A 95 -3.57 19.09 -46.13
CA SER A 95 -3.41 19.23 -47.57
C SER A 95 -4.38 20.30 -48.07
N TYR A 96 -3.82 21.33 -48.68
CA TYR A 96 -4.57 22.39 -49.30
C TYR A 96 -4.66 22.15 -50.81
N VAL A 97 -5.86 22.30 -51.39
CA VAL A 97 -6.03 22.36 -52.83
C VAL A 97 -6.58 23.73 -53.17
N VAL A 98 -5.70 24.73 -53.32
CA VAL A 98 -6.06 25.92 -54.07
C VAL A 98 -5.09 26.13 -55.20
N LYS A 99 -5.67 26.30 -56.37
CA LYS A 99 -4.97 26.90 -57.50
C LYS A 99 -4.76 28.37 -57.14
N PRO A 100 -3.52 28.84 -57.02
CA PRO A 100 -3.24 30.19 -56.57
C PRO A 100 -3.87 31.18 -57.55
N THR A 101 -4.83 31.97 -57.08
CA THR A 101 -5.29 33.17 -57.79
C THR A 101 -5.05 34.45 -57.02
N GLN A 102 -4.54 34.42 -55.79
CA GLN A 102 -4.10 35.63 -55.10
C GLN A 102 -2.77 35.46 -54.35
N VAL A 103 -1.92 36.45 -54.59
CA VAL A 103 -0.53 36.60 -54.16
C VAL A 103 -0.50 37.03 -52.70
N GLY A 104 0.17 36.28 -51.82
CA GLY A 104 0.70 36.83 -50.56
C GLY A 104 0.32 36.14 -49.25
N GLY A 105 -0.49 35.07 -49.25
CA GLY A 105 -0.64 34.23 -48.05
C GLY A 105 0.51 33.21 -47.93
N PRO A 106 1.06 32.93 -46.74
CA PRO A 106 2.07 31.88 -46.58
C PRO A 106 1.46 30.52 -46.95
N GLU A 107 2.13 29.79 -47.85
CA GLU A 107 1.80 28.41 -48.18
C GLU A 107 1.98 27.54 -46.92
N CYS A 108 0.90 26.90 -46.47
CA CYS A 108 0.93 26.08 -45.27
C CYS A 108 1.24 24.64 -45.67
N HIS A 109 2.53 24.29 -45.72
CA HIS A 109 2.98 22.91 -45.81
C HIS A 109 3.64 22.53 -44.49
N GLN A 110 2.92 21.81 -43.61
CA GLN A 110 3.53 21.34 -42.36
C GLN A 110 3.06 19.94 -41.97
N ASN A 111 4.05 19.05 -41.84
CA ASN A 111 3.93 17.73 -41.22
C ASN A 111 4.40 17.88 -39.76
N ASP A 112 3.49 18.25 -38.86
CA ASP A 112 3.83 18.32 -37.44
C ASP A 112 3.74 16.92 -36.83
N GLN A 113 4.84 16.50 -36.21
CA GLN A 113 4.93 15.21 -35.54
C GLN A 113 5.09 15.42 -34.03
N ALA A 114 4.41 14.58 -33.26
CA ALA A 114 4.61 14.53 -31.83
C ALA A 114 4.56 13.09 -31.33
N THR A 115 5.52 12.75 -30.47
CA THR A 115 5.45 11.53 -29.66
C THR A 115 4.59 11.80 -28.42
N LEU A 116 3.60 10.95 -28.20
CA LEU A 116 2.71 10.99 -27.04
C LEU A 116 3.29 10.08 -25.94
N VAL A 117 3.58 10.68 -24.79
CA VAL A 117 4.03 10.00 -23.56
C VAL A 117 3.14 10.29 -22.33
N ALA A 118 2.22 11.24 -22.45
CA ALA A 118 1.28 11.72 -21.43
C ALA A 118 0.18 12.56 -22.13
N PRO A 119 -0.86 13.08 -21.43
CA PRO A 119 -1.73 14.11 -21.98
C PRO A 119 -0.86 15.26 -22.54
N LYS A 120 -1.06 15.61 -23.81
CA LYS A 120 -0.19 16.55 -24.52
C LYS A 120 -1.04 17.39 -25.47
N ASN A 121 -0.78 18.69 -25.48
CA ASN A 121 -1.27 19.56 -26.53
C ASN A 121 -0.28 19.52 -27.67
N ILE A 122 -0.76 19.24 -28.88
CA ILE A 122 0.04 19.42 -30.09
C ILE A 122 -0.47 20.70 -30.73
N TYR A 123 0.34 21.76 -30.60
CA TYR A 123 0.05 23.03 -31.25
C TYR A 123 0.62 22.99 -32.66
N MET A 124 -0.20 23.30 -33.67
CA MET A 124 0.28 23.47 -35.03
C MET A 124 0.68 24.93 -35.23
N GLY A 125 1.96 25.13 -35.55
CA GLY A 125 2.56 26.46 -35.70
C GLY A 125 2.15 27.21 -36.97
N ALA A 126 1.55 26.55 -37.95
CA ALA A 126 1.09 27.22 -39.17
C ALA A 126 -0.30 26.75 -39.59
N CYS A 127 -1.27 27.55 -39.16
CA CYS A 127 -2.53 27.84 -39.82
C CYS A 127 -3.65 26.78 -39.76
N HIS A 128 -4.66 27.16 -38.96
CA HIS A 128 -6.06 26.74 -39.02
C HIS A 128 -6.53 25.62 -38.09
N GLY A 129 -5.71 25.12 -37.16
CA GLY A 129 -6.23 24.25 -36.11
C GLY A 129 -5.33 23.98 -34.91
N ARG A 130 -5.95 23.54 -33.81
CA ARG A 130 -5.30 23.09 -32.57
C ARG A 130 -5.81 21.70 -32.23
N THR A 131 -4.90 20.77 -31.93
CA THR A 131 -5.27 19.41 -31.53
C THR A 131 -4.81 19.12 -30.11
N ASN A 132 -5.77 18.89 -29.21
CA ASN A 132 -5.52 18.45 -27.84
C ASN A 132 -5.74 16.93 -27.76
N LEU A 133 -4.82 16.24 -27.09
CA LEU A 133 -4.88 14.79 -26.91
C LEU A 133 -4.99 14.46 -25.42
N LEU A 134 -6.01 13.68 -25.09
CA LEU A 134 -6.24 13.17 -23.74
C LEU A 134 -6.22 11.65 -23.73
N VAL A 135 -5.27 11.06 -23.01
CA VAL A 135 -5.30 9.62 -22.73
C VAL A 135 -6.37 9.37 -21.66
N LEU A 136 -7.28 8.45 -21.95
CA LEU A 136 -8.40 8.06 -21.07
C LEU A 136 -8.02 6.85 -20.18
N ASP A 137 -6.81 6.86 -19.63
CA ASP A 137 -6.32 5.89 -18.68
C ASP A 137 -6.34 6.43 -17.24
N LEU A 138 -6.35 5.54 -16.25
CA LEU A 138 -6.15 5.90 -14.86
C LEU A 138 -4.89 5.20 -14.34
N PRO A 139 -4.08 5.88 -13.49
CA PRO A 139 -2.91 5.26 -12.90
C PRO A 139 -3.32 4.03 -12.09
N SER A 140 -2.52 2.97 -12.17
CA SER A 140 -2.76 1.78 -11.36
C SER A 140 -2.42 2.08 -9.89
N PRO A 141 -3.24 1.65 -8.93
CA PRO A 141 -2.97 1.87 -7.52
C PRO A 141 -1.72 1.11 -7.09
N THR A 142 -0.95 1.72 -6.20
CA THR A 142 0.12 1.07 -5.46
C THR A 142 -0.30 0.94 -4.00
N GLY A 143 -0.60 -0.28 -3.56
CA GLY A 143 -0.98 -0.57 -2.18
C GLY A 143 -2.41 -0.13 -1.80
N SER A 144 -2.67 -0.06 -0.50
CA SER A 144 -3.94 0.36 0.10
C SER A 144 -3.90 1.80 0.59
N ILE A 145 -5.06 2.48 0.54
CA ILE A 145 -5.25 3.87 0.97
C ILE A 145 -6.17 3.88 2.20
N GLY A 146 -5.79 4.63 3.23
CA GLY A 146 -6.59 4.80 4.43
C GLY A 146 -7.72 5.81 4.21
N ASN A 147 -8.91 5.54 4.75
CA ASN A 147 -10.05 6.46 4.67
C ASN A 147 -9.93 7.74 5.56
N CYS A 148 -8.75 8.04 6.08
CA CYS A 148 -8.42 9.30 6.77
C CYS A 148 -7.60 10.23 5.90
N ASP A 149 -6.93 9.67 4.89
CA ASP A 149 -6.01 10.40 4.06
C ASP A 149 -6.75 11.13 2.94
N ASN A 150 -6.06 12.07 2.33
CA ASN A 150 -6.54 12.64 1.08
C ASN A 150 -6.33 11.61 -0.03
N PHE A 151 -7.41 11.30 -0.72
CA PHE A 151 -7.37 10.55 -1.95
C PHE A 151 -6.97 11.50 -3.08
N ALA A 152 -5.89 11.20 -3.80
CA ALA A 152 -5.42 12.03 -4.90
C ALA A 152 -5.09 11.19 -6.14
N LEU A 153 -5.64 11.60 -7.28
CA LEU A 153 -5.32 11.12 -8.61
C LEU A 153 -4.95 12.31 -9.47
N ALA A 154 -3.65 12.44 -9.77
CA ALA A 154 -3.19 13.44 -10.70
C ALA A 154 -3.61 13.04 -12.12
N LYS A 155 -4.49 13.84 -12.73
CA LYS A 155 -4.85 13.71 -14.14
C LYS A 155 -5.11 15.09 -14.72
N LYS A 156 -4.19 15.56 -15.54
CA LYS A 156 -4.34 16.84 -16.22
C LYS A 156 -5.23 16.67 -17.43
N VAL A 157 -6.30 17.46 -17.49
CA VAL A 157 -7.27 17.46 -18.57
C VAL A 157 -7.26 18.83 -19.22
N GLN A 158 -7.02 18.88 -20.53
CA GLN A 158 -6.92 20.13 -21.30
C GLN A 158 -7.68 20.02 -22.63
N LEU A 159 -8.98 19.74 -22.56
CA LEU A 159 -9.89 19.87 -23.70
C LEU A 159 -10.74 21.14 -23.55
N SER A 160 -11.09 21.78 -24.66
CA SER A 160 -11.81 23.04 -24.67
C SER A 160 -13.32 22.82 -24.75
N GLY A 161 -14.07 23.40 -23.80
CA GLY A 161 -15.53 23.34 -23.81
C GLY A 161 -16.14 22.01 -23.39
N ALA A 162 -15.33 21.02 -22.97
CA ALA A 162 -15.83 19.78 -22.41
C ALA A 162 -16.19 19.91 -20.93
N GLY A 163 -17.27 19.26 -20.53
CA GLY A 163 -17.58 18.99 -19.13
C GLY A 163 -16.78 17.79 -18.65
N TYR A 164 -16.27 17.87 -17.42
CA TYR A 164 -15.51 16.78 -16.82
C TYR A 164 -16.16 16.38 -15.52
N SER A 165 -16.32 15.08 -15.34
CA SER A 165 -16.87 14.55 -14.11
C SER A 165 -16.13 13.30 -13.69
N TRP A 166 -16.14 13.06 -12.38
CA TRP A 166 -15.58 11.87 -11.79
C TRP A 166 -16.74 11.09 -11.17
N GLN A 167 -16.70 9.78 -11.37
CA GLN A 167 -17.64 8.88 -10.73
C GLN A 167 -16.91 7.85 -9.89
N TYR A 168 -17.59 7.41 -8.85
CA TYR A 168 -17.16 6.30 -8.02
C TYR A 168 -18.27 5.27 -7.81
N GLN A 169 -17.85 4.07 -7.45
CA GLN A 169 -18.72 2.97 -7.09
C GLN A 169 -18.04 2.16 -5.99
N LYS A 170 -18.74 1.91 -4.88
CA LYS A 170 -18.24 0.99 -3.84
C LYS A 170 -18.32 -0.44 -4.35
N GLY A 171 -17.52 -1.34 -3.78
CA GLY A 171 -17.43 -2.74 -4.22
C GLY A 171 -18.76 -3.49 -4.40
N ASN A 172 -19.78 -3.13 -3.60
CA ASN A 172 -21.09 -3.77 -3.60
C ASN A 172 -22.20 -2.92 -4.24
N ASP A 173 -21.87 -1.71 -4.68
CA ASP A 173 -22.85 -0.83 -5.32
C ASP A 173 -23.12 -1.31 -6.74
N THR A 174 -24.34 -1.11 -7.24
CA THR A 174 -24.72 -1.42 -8.63
C THR A 174 -24.79 -0.17 -9.51
N GLN A 175 -24.67 1.01 -8.92
CA GLN A 175 -24.82 2.30 -9.58
C GLN A 175 -23.59 3.17 -9.34
N TRP A 176 -23.19 3.91 -10.38
CA TRP A 176 -22.15 4.92 -10.29
C TRP A 176 -22.70 6.20 -9.66
N LYS A 177 -21.92 6.81 -8.77
CA LYS A 177 -22.24 8.09 -8.13
C LYS A 177 -21.26 9.14 -8.60
N TYR A 178 -21.75 10.37 -8.79
CA TYR A 178 -20.89 11.50 -9.11
C TYR A 178 -20.23 12.05 -7.86
N PHE A 179 -18.98 12.43 -8.01
CA PHE A 179 -18.32 13.33 -7.09
C PHE A 179 -18.86 14.76 -7.30
N THR A 180 -19.47 15.35 -6.27
CA THR A 180 -20.12 16.66 -6.35
C THR A 180 -19.14 17.76 -5.91
N TYR A 181 -18.29 18.28 -6.82
CA TYR A 181 -17.27 19.30 -6.48
C TYR A 181 -17.17 20.47 -7.46
N GLY A 182 -16.53 21.56 -7.02
CA GLY A 182 -16.25 22.74 -7.81
C GLY A 182 -15.26 22.48 -8.96
N LYS A 183 -15.30 23.33 -10.00
CA LYS A 183 -14.60 23.14 -11.29
C LYS A 183 -13.08 22.95 -11.19
N GLU A 184 -12.44 23.44 -10.13
CA GLU A 184 -10.97 23.43 -9.96
C GLU A 184 -10.37 22.01 -9.83
N PHE A 185 -11.14 21.05 -9.31
CA PHE A 185 -10.71 19.65 -9.13
C PHE A 185 -10.90 18.80 -10.40
N ASN A 186 -11.52 19.34 -11.44
CA ASN A 186 -11.86 18.54 -12.62
C ASN A 186 -10.76 18.59 -13.70
N GLU A 187 -10.01 19.69 -13.78
CA GLU A 187 -8.96 19.89 -14.80
C GLU A 187 -7.58 19.36 -14.37
N ASN A 188 -7.31 19.25 -13.07
CA ASN A 188 -6.00 18.81 -12.54
C ASN A 188 -6.05 17.40 -11.91
N GLY A 189 -7.23 16.78 -11.88
CA GLY A 189 -7.45 15.44 -11.37
C GLY A 189 -8.16 15.42 -10.03
N LEU A 190 -8.59 14.22 -9.62
CA LEU A 190 -9.42 14.03 -8.44
C LEU A 190 -8.61 14.16 -7.15
N ASN A 191 -8.96 15.10 -6.26
CA ASN A 191 -8.40 15.19 -4.93
C ASN A 191 -9.51 15.46 -3.90
N PHE A 192 -9.69 14.58 -2.92
CA PHE A 192 -10.70 14.75 -1.87
C PHE A 192 -10.26 14.12 -0.55
N ASN A 193 -10.77 14.64 0.58
CA ASN A 193 -10.74 13.90 1.83
C ASN A 193 -11.98 13.02 1.93
N PHE A 194 -11.84 11.77 2.38
CA PHE A 194 -12.99 10.85 2.56
C PHE A 194 -14.10 11.45 3.44
N LYS A 195 -13.74 12.33 4.39
CA LYS A 195 -14.70 13.06 5.25
C LYS A 195 -15.60 14.02 4.48
N ASP A 196 -15.15 14.52 3.34
CA ASP A 196 -15.90 15.45 2.49
C ASP A 196 -16.90 14.73 1.59
N VAL A 197 -16.90 13.39 1.60
CA VAL A 197 -17.83 12.55 0.84
C VAL A 197 -18.66 11.75 1.83
N PRO A 198 -19.89 12.18 2.17
CA PRO A 198 -20.69 11.55 3.23
C PRO A 198 -20.88 10.03 3.08
N ASP A 199 -20.91 9.53 1.84
CA ASP A 199 -21.07 8.10 1.53
C ASP A 199 -19.75 7.29 1.65
N LEU A 200 -18.60 7.95 1.81
CA LEU A 200 -17.27 7.32 1.89
C LEU A 200 -16.54 7.53 3.22
N VAL A 201 -17.06 8.35 4.15
CA VAL A 201 -16.39 8.74 5.42
C VAL A 201 -15.78 7.55 6.17
N ASP A 202 -16.50 6.43 6.22
CA ASP A 202 -16.06 5.22 6.92
C ASP A 202 -15.93 4.02 5.99
N TYR A 203 -15.91 4.25 4.68
CA TYR A 203 -15.89 3.17 3.71
C TYR A 203 -14.57 2.38 3.78
N THR A 204 -14.70 1.06 3.68
CA THR A 204 -13.58 0.12 3.53
C THR A 204 -13.95 -0.91 2.46
N GLY A 205 -12.96 -1.39 1.73
CA GLY A 205 -13.16 -2.27 0.58
C GLY A 205 -12.65 -1.63 -0.72
N THR A 206 -13.08 -2.17 -1.86
CA THR A 206 -12.61 -1.67 -3.16
C THR A 206 -13.48 -0.50 -3.62
N LEU A 207 -12.87 0.68 -3.75
CA LEU A 207 -13.47 1.86 -4.37
C LEU A 207 -13.13 1.88 -5.86
N TYR A 208 -14.12 1.68 -6.72
CA TYR A 208 -13.94 1.82 -8.16
C TYR A 208 -14.13 3.26 -8.57
N ILE A 209 -13.24 3.77 -9.42
CA ILE A 209 -13.26 5.14 -9.92
C ILE A 209 -13.15 5.12 -11.44
N LYS A 210 -13.91 6.01 -12.08
CA LYS A 210 -13.76 6.33 -13.49
C LYS A 210 -13.91 7.84 -13.71
N PHE A 211 -13.34 8.29 -14.81
CA PHE A 211 -13.39 9.66 -15.29
C PHE A 211 -14.26 9.74 -16.54
N LEU A 212 -15.07 10.78 -16.65
CA LEU A 212 -15.97 11.02 -17.77
C LEU A 212 -15.69 12.38 -18.40
N VAL A 213 -15.79 12.41 -19.73
CA VAL A 213 -15.78 13.61 -20.54
C VAL A 213 -17.12 13.75 -21.23
N ASP A 214 -17.87 14.78 -20.86
CA ASP A 214 -19.13 15.15 -21.47
C ASP A 214 -18.87 16.20 -22.55
N TYR A 215 -19.37 15.95 -23.76
CA TYR A 215 -19.18 16.86 -24.88
C TYR A 215 -20.46 17.02 -25.70
N GLU A 216 -20.80 18.25 -26.04
CA GLU A 216 -21.91 18.54 -26.96
C GLU A 216 -21.46 18.40 -28.42
N ASN A 217 -21.86 17.31 -29.07
CA ASN A 217 -21.62 17.10 -30.48
C ASN A 217 -22.43 18.09 -31.31
N LEU A 218 -21.75 19.09 -31.87
CA LEU A 218 -22.35 20.17 -32.66
C LEU A 218 -23.09 19.68 -33.91
N LYS A 219 -22.79 18.49 -34.44
CA LYS A 219 -23.50 17.91 -35.59
C LYS A 219 -24.84 17.29 -35.20
N THR A 220 -24.93 16.75 -33.99
CA THR A 220 -26.13 16.01 -33.53
C THR A 220 -26.92 16.77 -32.47
N SER A 221 -26.37 17.89 -31.95
CA SER A 221 -26.88 18.63 -30.79
C SER A 221 -27.15 17.72 -29.59
N LYS A 222 -26.34 16.66 -29.44
CA LYS A 222 -26.43 15.69 -28.34
C LYS A 222 -25.16 15.71 -27.53
N ILE A 223 -25.31 15.51 -26.22
CA ILE A 223 -24.17 15.25 -25.34
C ILE A 223 -23.73 13.81 -25.54
N GLU A 224 -22.47 13.64 -25.94
CA GLU A 224 -21.75 12.38 -25.96
C GLU A 224 -20.89 12.28 -24.71
N ILE A 225 -20.82 11.08 -24.13
CA ILE A 225 -20.08 10.80 -22.90
C ILE A 225 -19.00 9.79 -23.21
N TYR A 226 -17.75 10.16 -22.93
CA TYR A 226 -16.59 9.29 -23.07
C TYR A 226 -16.06 8.89 -21.69
N GLU A 227 -15.83 7.59 -21.48
CA GLU A 227 -15.40 7.06 -20.19
C GLU A 227 -13.96 6.53 -20.24
N SER A 228 -13.21 6.77 -19.16
CA SER A 228 -11.93 6.12 -18.91
C SER A 228 -12.09 4.63 -18.63
N ASP A 229 -10.97 3.93 -18.52
CA ASP A 229 -10.96 2.63 -17.85
C ASP A 229 -11.37 2.78 -16.37
N ILE A 230 -11.92 1.70 -15.81
CA ILE A 230 -12.30 1.62 -14.41
C ILE A 230 -11.10 1.16 -13.60
N MET A 231 -10.80 1.88 -12.52
CA MET A 231 -9.72 1.53 -11.61
C MET A 231 -10.23 1.27 -10.19
N GLY A 232 -9.80 0.16 -9.59
CA GLY A 232 -10.18 -0.23 -8.23
C GLY A 232 -9.08 0.08 -7.21
N TYR A 233 -9.40 0.87 -6.20
CA TYR A 233 -8.50 1.25 -5.10
C TYR A 233 -8.91 0.53 -3.82
N ALA A 234 -7.97 -0.15 -3.18
CA ALA A 234 -8.22 -0.81 -1.89
C ALA A 234 -8.23 0.24 -0.77
N ILE A 235 -9.40 0.49 -0.19
CA ILE A 235 -9.59 1.42 0.93
C ILE A 235 -9.59 0.66 2.25
N THR A 236 -8.70 1.03 3.15
CA THR A 236 -8.57 0.46 4.50
C THR A 236 -9.05 1.44 5.56
N THR A 237 -9.44 0.91 6.72
CA THR A 237 -9.78 1.76 7.86
C THR A 237 -8.54 2.48 8.39
N CYS A 238 -8.74 3.65 8.97
CA CYS A 238 -7.70 4.34 9.72
C CYS A 238 -7.22 3.53 10.91
N SER A 239 -5.90 3.53 11.07
CA SER A 239 -5.26 3.16 12.32
C SER A 239 -5.44 4.30 13.33
N PRO A 240 -5.85 4.04 14.58
CA PRO A 240 -5.85 5.07 15.60
C PRO A 240 -4.42 5.49 15.91
N LEU A 241 -4.27 6.78 16.19
CA LEU A 241 -2.99 7.38 16.56
C LEU A 241 -2.53 6.84 17.91
N LEU A 242 -1.20 6.77 18.08
CA LEU A 242 -0.60 6.47 19.37
C LEU A 242 -0.85 7.64 20.31
N LYS A 243 -1.25 7.35 21.55
CA LYS A 243 -1.28 8.34 22.63
C LYS A 243 0.14 8.76 23.02
N ASN A 244 1.09 7.85 22.92
CA ASN A 244 2.51 8.13 23.08
C ASN A 244 3.30 7.36 22.03
N SER A 245 4.13 8.06 21.26
CA SER A 245 4.91 7.45 20.17
C SER A 245 5.95 6.44 20.68
N LEU A 246 6.44 6.62 21.90
CA LEU A 246 7.38 5.70 22.56
C LEU A 246 6.62 4.60 23.33
N PRO A 247 6.78 3.31 22.96
CA PRO A 247 6.15 2.21 23.68
C PRO A 247 6.70 2.05 25.10
N THR A 248 5.84 1.57 26.02
CA THR A 248 6.30 1.14 27.34
C THR A 248 6.86 -0.28 27.24
N THR A 249 8.06 -0.53 27.76
CA THR A 249 8.72 -1.84 27.61
C THR A 249 8.83 -2.59 28.92
N THR A 250 8.86 -3.92 28.84
CA THR A 250 9.27 -4.79 29.94
C THR A 250 10.51 -5.58 29.56
N LYS A 251 11.41 -5.78 30.53
CA LYS A 251 12.63 -6.57 30.33
C LYS A 251 12.28 -8.05 30.18
N PRO A 252 13.07 -8.83 29.44
CA PRO A 252 12.97 -10.27 29.47
C PRO A 252 13.12 -10.82 30.88
N ARG A 253 12.49 -11.97 31.15
CA ARG A 253 12.55 -12.67 32.44
C ARG A 253 13.96 -13.13 32.78
N CYS A 254 14.71 -13.55 31.76
CA CYS A 254 16.09 -14.02 31.83
C CYS A 254 16.94 -13.33 30.75
N VAL A 255 18.23 -13.18 31.04
CA VAL A 255 19.24 -12.72 30.08
C VAL A 255 19.22 -13.58 28.82
N GLY A 256 19.20 -12.95 27.65
CA GLY A 256 19.18 -13.64 26.36
C GLY A 256 17.87 -14.40 26.05
N SER A 257 16.77 -14.11 26.76
CA SER A 257 15.46 -14.69 26.49
C SER A 257 14.56 -13.74 25.69
N ALA A 258 13.67 -14.29 24.87
CA ALA A 258 12.66 -13.53 24.16
C ALA A 258 11.36 -13.48 24.96
N THR A 259 11.39 -12.89 26.16
CA THR A 259 10.20 -12.81 27.05
C THR A 259 9.89 -11.38 27.50
N GLY A 260 10.57 -10.38 26.94
CA GLY A 260 10.23 -8.97 27.12
C GLY A 260 8.99 -8.61 26.30
N SER A 261 8.51 -7.38 26.49
CA SER A 261 7.33 -6.88 25.77
C SER A 261 7.44 -5.41 25.45
N ALA A 262 6.60 -4.97 24.49
CA ALA A 262 6.34 -3.58 24.20
C ALA A 262 4.82 -3.34 24.23
N THR A 263 4.39 -2.32 24.97
CA THR A 263 2.99 -1.94 25.12
C THR A 263 2.75 -0.61 24.42
N LEU A 264 1.76 -0.62 23.52
CA LEU A 264 1.25 0.53 22.78
C LEU A 264 -0.03 1.02 23.44
N GLU A 265 -0.19 2.34 23.51
CA GLU A 265 -1.42 2.99 23.97
C GLU A 265 -1.96 3.88 22.85
N PHE A 266 -3.27 3.78 22.59
CA PHE A 266 -3.93 4.45 21.46
C PHE A 266 -4.85 5.58 21.94
N MET A 267 -5.00 6.63 21.13
CA MET A 267 -5.83 7.79 21.47
C MET A 267 -7.34 7.51 21.42
N SER A 268 -7.76 6.47 20.72
CA SER A 268 -9.17 6.13 20.52
C SER A 268 -9.37 4.63 20.39
N ASP A 269 -10.61 4.21 20.66
CA ASP A 269 -11.11 2.87 20.40
C ASP A 269 -11.06 2.51 18.90
N PHE A 270 -11.12 1.21 18.66
CA PHE A 270 -11.07 0.62 17.33
C PHE A 270 -12.48 0.39 16.79
N LYS A 271 -12.63 0.56 15.48
CA LYS A 271 -13.85 0.18 14.78
C LYS A 271 -14.07 -1.33 14.88
N ASP A 272 -15.33 -1.73 15.04
CA ASP A 272 -15.72 -3.13 14.99
C ASP A 272 -15.37 -3.74 13.61
N ASN A 273 -15.13 -5.05 13.57
CA ASN A 273 -14.71 -5.80 12.38
C ASN A 273 -13.36 -5.37 11.75
N SER A 274 -12.47 -4.78 12.55
CA SER A 274 -11.08 -4.50 12.16
C SER A 274 -10.09 -5.34 12.95
N LYS A 275 -8.93 -5.62 12.35
CA LYS A 275 -7.74 -6.19 13.01
C LYS A 275 -6.53 -5.29 12.76
N PHE A 276 -5.50 -5.41 13.57
CA PHE A 276 -4.20 -4.81 13.28
C PHE A 276 -3.29 -5.82 12.65
N LEU A 277 -2.48 -5.33 11.72
CA LEU A 277 -1.20 -5.91 11.39
C LEU A 277 -0.13 -5.07 12.09
N PHE A 278 0.65 -5.70 12.97
CA PHE A 278 1.84 -5.11 13.59
C PHE A 278 3.08 -5.79 13.02
N ASN A 279 4.03 -5.00 12.53
CA ASN A 279 5.35 -5.47 12.08
C ASN A 279 6.43 -4.93 13.00
N LEU A 280 7.29 -5.81 13.50
CA LEU A 280 8.44 -5.48 14.33
C LEU A 280 9.69 -5.41 13.46
N PHE A 281 10.44 -4.32 13.60
CA PHE A 281 11.71 -4.11 12.91
C PHE A 281 12.81 -3.87 13.93
N ARG A 282 13.99 -4.43 13.66
CA ARG A 282 15.23 -4.02 14.33
C ARG A 282 15.58 -2.61 13.86
N ALA A 283 15.76 -1.70 14.80
CA ALA A 283 16.08 -0.31 14.48
C ALA A 283 17.44 -0.24 13.78
N ASN A 284 17.46 0.31 12.58
CA ASN A 284 18.67 0.62 11.82
C ASN A 284 18.87 2.15 11.84
N PRO A 285 20.06 2.65 12.22
CA PRO A 285 20.31 4.09 12.34
C PRO A 285 20.17 4.89 11.02
N VAL A 286 20.22 4.22 9.87
CA VAL A 286 20.07 4.87 8.54
C VAL A 286 18.63 4.81 8.05
N ALA A 287 17.89 3.74 8.38
CA ALA A 287 16.50 3.54 7.96
C ALA A 287 15.80 2.61 8.96
N PRO A 288 15.16 3.15 10.01
CA PRO A 288 14.79 2.40 11.22
C PRO A 288 13.82 1.24 10.98
N ASP A 289 13.06 1.24 9.88
CA ASP A 289 12.06 0.23 9.51
C ASP A 289 12.51 -0.73 8.40
N THR A 290 13.81 -0.94 8.22
CA THR A 290 14.34 -1.86 7.18
C THR A 290 14.73 -3.25 7.70
N GLY A 291 14.86 -3.42 9.01
CA GLY A 291 15.27 -4.69 9.63
C GLY A 291 14.09 -5.57 10.07
N PHE A 292 13.20 -5.98 9.16
CA PHE A 292 12.01 -6.77 9.51
C PHE A 292 12.37 -8.04 10.30
N ILE A 293 11.62 -8.32 11.36
CA ILE A 293 11.81 -9.49 12.23
C ILE A 293 10.61 -10.43 12.13
N LYS A 294 9.43 -9.93 12.49
CA LYS A 294 8.19 -10.70 12.56
C LYS A 294 6.99 -9.77 12.50
N ASN A 295 5.85 -10.33 12.13
CA ASN A 295 4.55 -9.70 12.22
C ASN A 295 3.66 -10.41 13.24
N ILE A 296 2.58 -9.75 13.66
CA ILE A 296 1.43 -10.37 14.30
C ILE A 296 0.15 -9.68 13.85
N PHE A 297 -0.95 -10.41 13.95
CA PHE A 297 -2.28 -9.83 13.89
C PHE A 297 -2.85 -9.68 15.30
N ALA A 298 -3.59 -8.61 15.56
CA ALA A 298 -4.35 -8.45 16.79
C ALA A 298 -5.80 -8.06 16.47
N LEU A 299 -6.74 -8.85 16.99
CA LEU A 299 -8.17 -8.54 16.95
C LEU A 299 -8.51 -7.48 17.99
N LYS A 300 -9.61 -6.76 17.79
CA LYS A 300 -10.14 -5.80 18.77
C LYS A 300 -10.30 -6.40 20.18
N THR A 301 -10.67 -7.69 20.29
CA THR A 301 -10.82 -8.39 21.57
C THR A 301 -9.52 -8.57 22.34
N GLU A 302 -8.38 -8.49 21.66
CA GLU A 302 -7.04 -8.58 22.27
C GLU A 302 -6.52 -7.20 22.70
N ILE A 303 -7.25 -6.13 22.35
CA ILE A 303 -6.90 -4.76 22.72
C ILE A 303 -7.82 -4.33 23.87
N SER A 304 -7.23 -4.16 25.04
CA SER A 304 -7.96 -3.84 26.26
C SER A 304 -7.67 -2.41 26.67
N TYR A 305 -8.72 -1.61 26.93
CA TYR A 305 -8.59 -0.20 27.34
C TYR A 305 -7.66 0.64 26.43
N ASN A 306 -7.75 0.46 25.11
CA ASN A 306 -6.86 1.12 24.14
C ASN A 306 -5.38 0.83 24.36
N THR A 307 -5.07 -0.35 24.88
CA THR A 307 -3.70 -0.83 25.02
C THR A 307 -3.51 -2.18 24.37
N PHE A 308 -2.41 -2.31 23.64
CA PHE A 308 -1.99 -3.57 23.04
C PHE A 308 -0.57 -3.88 23.51
N THR A 309 -0.35 -5.09 24.05
CA THR A 309 0.97 -5.53 24.51
C THR A 309 1.49 -6.64 23.63
N TRP A 310 2.55 -6.35 22.88
CA TRP A 310 3.28 -7.35 22.12
C TRP A 310 4.34 -8.00 23.00
N GLY A 311 4.12 -9.26 23.38
CA GLY A 311 5.06 -10.09 24.11
C GLY A 311 6.11 -10.79 23.24
N ASP A 312 6.92 -11.60 23.90
CA ASP A 312 7.94 -12.45 23.30
C ASP A 312 8.96 -11.71 22.43
N ILE A 313 9.46 -10.58 22.95
CA ILE A 313 10.49 -9.77 22.31
C ILE A 313 11.79 -9.90 23.11
N ALA A 314 12.87 -10.25 22.42
CA ALA A 314 14.22 -10.34 23.00
C ALA A 314 14.80 -8.95 23.26
N GLU A 315 15.95 -8.90 23.94
CA GLU A 315 16.70 -7.66 24.08
C GLU A 315 17.04 -7.05 22.71
N GLY A 316 17.17 -5.73 22.66
CA GLY A 316 17.55 -5.01 21.46
C GLY A 316 16.78 -3.72 21.27
N THR A 317 17.05 -3.06 20.15
CA THR A 317 16.46 -1.78 19.78
C THR A 317 15.57 -1.96 18.56
N TYR A 318 14.34 -1.45 18.62
CA TYR A 318 13.26 -1.77 17.71
C TYR A 318 12.40 -0.56 17.35
N VAL A 319 11.65 -0.69 16.26
CA VAL A 319 10.46 0.10 15.95
C VAL A 319 9.31 -0.85 15.62
N ILE A 320 8.08 -0.43 15.92
CA ILE A 320 6.86 -1.13 15.50
C ILE A 320 6.17 -0.27 14.44
N LYS A 321 5.84 -0.89 13.31
CA LYS A 321 4.99 -0.29 12.27
C LYS A 321 3.67 -1.02 12.24
N TYR A 322 2.55 -0.31 12.20
CA TYR A 322 1.25 -0.95 12.27
C TYR A 322 0.20 -0.28 11.41
N GLN A 323 -0.78 -1.07 10.99
CA GLN A 323 -1.93 -0.60 10.24
C GLN A 323 -3.18 -1.39 10.62
N ALA A 324 -4.31 -0.69 10.73
CA ALA A 324 -5.61 -1.34 10.81
C ALA A 324 -6.03 -1.88 9.44
N GLN A 325 -6.57 -3.10 9.43
CA GLN A 325 -7.02 -3.81 8.25
C GLN A 325 -8.40 -4.42 8.52
N SER A 326 -9.13 -4.73 7.44
CA SER A 326 -10.35 -5.56 7.56
C SER A 326 -9.98 -6.92 8.15
N VAL A 327 -10.87 -7.50 8.97
CA VAL A 327 -10.70 -8.89 9.47
C VAL A 327 -10.56 -9.92 8.36
N SER A 328 -11.07 -9.64 7.15
CA SER A 328 -10.96 -10.51 5.98
C SER A 328 -9.66 -10.36 5.18
N ASN A 329 -8.79 -9.39 5.54
CA ASN A 329 -7.52 -9.17 4.84
C ASN A 329 -6.39 -9.92 5.56
N ASP A 330 -5.84 -10.97 4.97
CA ASP A 330 -4.73 -11.73 5.55
C ASP A 330 -3.35 -11.32 5.00
N GLY A 331 -3.27 -10.20 4.29
CA GLY A 331 -2.01 -9.66 3.76
C GLY A 331 -1.10 -9.13 4.86
N GLU A 332 0.20 -9.41 4.73
CA GLU A 332 1.25 -9.02 5.67
C GLU A 332 1.97 -7.72 5.28
N GLU A 333 1.50 -7.07 4.23
CA GLU A 333 2.03 -5.80 3.76
C GLU A 333 1.29 -4.62 4.42
N LEU A 334 2.08 -3.68 4.90
CA LEU A 334 1.58 -2.41 5.42
C LEU A 334 1.43 -1.42 4.28
N GLY A 335 0.27 -0.80 4.16
CA GLY A 335 0.01 0.28 3.21
C GLY A 335 0.75 1.57 3.57
N SER A 336 0.60 2.58 2.72
CA SER A 336 1.27 3.89 2.88
C SER A 336 0.84 4.68 4.12
N THR A 337 -0.18 4.21 4.83
CA THR A 337 -0.87 4.89 5.93
C THR A 337 -0.58 4.25 7.29
N SER A 338 0.39 3.33 7.31
CA SER A 338 0.87 2.72 8.53
C SER A 338 1.52 3.74 9.46
N ILE A 339 1.34 3.55 10.76
CA ILE A 339 1.96 4.38 11.80
C ILE A 339 3.22 3.68 12.30
N VAL A 340 4.28 4.44 12.55
CA VAL A 340 5.57 3.96 13.09
C VAL A 340 5.75 4.52 14.49
N THR A 341 6.18 3.68 15.44
CA THR A 341 6.56 4.12 16.79
C THR A 341 7.89 4.87 16.77
N ASP A 342 8.19 5.60 17.84
CA ASP A 342 9.56 5.98 18.13
C ASP A 342 10.41 4.73 18.36
N THR A 343 11.73 4.88 18.18
CA THR A 343 12.69 3.82 18.47
C THR A 343 12.71 3.54 19.98
N PHE A 344 12.55 2.28 20.35
CA PHE A 344 12.58 1.83 21.75
C PHE A 344 13.59 0.72 21.96
N THR A 345 14.02 0.54 23.21
CA THR A 345 14.97 -0.50 23.59
C THR A 345 14.37 -1.40 24.67
N ILE A 346 14.53 -2.71 24.47
CA ILE A 346 14.29 -3.73 25.48
C ILE A 346 15.67 -4.13 26.00
N SER A 347 15.94 -3.78 27.25
CA SER A 347 17.19 -4.14 27.92
C SER A 347 17.05 -5.47 28.63
N ASP A 348 18.12 -6.24 28.70
CA ASP A 348 18.18 -7.43 29.53
C ASP A 348 18.11 -7.10 31.05
N PRO A 349 17.65 -8.06 31.88
CA PRO A 349 17.78 -7.96 33.32
C PRO A 349 19.25 -8.11 33.73
N THR A 350 19.59 -7.76 34.97
CA THR A 350 20.93 -8.04 35.50
C THR A 350 21.19 -9.55 35.48
N PRO A 351 22.32 -10.04 34.95
CA PRO A 351 22.64 -11.47 34.95
C PRO A 351 22.64 -12.07 36.35
N LEU A 352 22.13 -13.29 36.50
CA LEU A 352 22.31 -14.06 37.73
C LEU A 352 23.77 -14.50 37.80
N THR A 353 24.43 -14.17 38.91
CA THR A 353 25.78 -14.65 39.23
C THR A 353 25.78 -15.25 40.62
N PHE A 354 26.58 -16.30 40.85
CA PHE A 354 26.79 -16.82 42.19
C PHE A 354 28.25 -17.15 42.50
N ARG A 355 28.59 -17.13 43.78
CA ARG A 355 29.81 -17.73 44.33
C ARG A 355 29.43 -18.86 45.26
N ALA A 356 30.08 -20.01 45.10
CA ALA A 356 29.97 -21.13 46.00
C ALA A 356 31.28 -21.27 46.78
N THR A 357 31.18 -21.36 48.11
CA THR A 357 32.32 -21.62 49.00
C THR A 357 32.02 -22.86 49.82
N GLU A 358 32.92 -23.83 49.78
CA GLU A 358 32.81 -25.02 50.61
C GLU A 358 32.99 -24.68 52.08
N VAL A 359 32.14 -25.24 52.93
CA VAL A 359 32.23 -25.15 54.38
C VAL A 359 32.46 -26.55 54.91
N GLN A 360 33.68 -26.82 55.35
CA GLN A 360 34.06 -28.12 55.89
C GLN A 360 33.52 -28.28 57.32
N PRO A 361 33.09 -29.49 57.72
CA PRO A 361 32.69 -29.75 59.10
C PRO A 361 33.89 -29.60 60.05
N VAL A 362 33.65 -29.02 61.22
CA VAL A 362 34.72 -28.78 62.22
C VAL A 362 35.00 -30.04 63.04
N ARG A 363 33.98 -30.88 63.24
CA ARG A 363 34.06 -32.17 63.93
C ARG A 363 33.43 -33.27 63.09
N ASN A 364 33.78 -34.52 63.37
CA ASN A 364 33.25 -35.71 62.66
C ASN A 364 31.72 -35.85 62.72
N THR A 365 31.04 -35.16 63.65
CA THR A 365 29.58 -35.18 63.80
C THR A 365 28.88 -34.00 63.12
N ASP A 366 29.64 -33.00 62.64
CA ASP A 366 29.07 -31.81 62.02
C ASP A 366 28.81 -32.09 60.54
N THR A 367 27.75 -31.51 59.98
CA THR A 367 27.54 -31.53 58.52
C THR A 367 28.28 -30.37 57.88
N GLY A 368 29.06 -30.66 56.84
CA GLY A 368 29.56 -29.65 55.94
C GLY A 368 28.44 -28.97 55.14
N GLY A 369 28.81 -28.00 54.32
CA GLY A 369 27.86 -27.31 53.47
C GLY A 369 28.50 -26.54 52.34
N VAL A 370 27.66 -25.90 51.55
CA VAL A 370 28.07 -24.96 50.51
C VAL A 370 27.42 -23.62 50.81
N LEU A 371 28.24 -22.61 51.10
CA LEU A 371 27.79 -21.23 51.27
C LEU A 371 27.66 -20.59 49.89
N ILE A 372 26.48 -20.05 49.60
CA ILE A 372 26.16 -19.41 48.31
C ILE A 372 26.06 -17.90 48.47
N SER A 373 26.69 -17.13 47.60
CA SER A 373 26.42 -15.69 47.46
C SER A 373 25.88 -15.45 46.06
N ALA A 374 24.56 -15.36 45.92
CA ALA A 374 23.88 -15.11 44.65
C ALA A 374 23.49 -13.62 44.52
N GLN A 375 23.70 -13.05 43.34
CA GLN A 375 23.39 -11.65 43.02
C GLN A 375 22.84 -11.53 41.59
N GLY A 376 22.14 -10.43 41.30
CA GLY A 376 21.48 -10.22 40.00
C GLY A 376 20.24 -11.12 39.81
N GLY A 377 19.71 -11.20 38.60
CA GLY A 377 18.44 -11.88 38.33
C GLY A 377 17.27 -11.34 39.17
N THR A 378 16.28 -12.19 39.44
CA THR A 378 15.11 -11.85 40.27
C THR A 378 15.02 -12.74 41.50
N SER A 379 15.15 -12.15 42.69
CA SER A 379 14.94 -12.82 43.98
C SER A 379 13.48 -13.31 44.16
N PRO A 380 13.22 -14.41 44.91
CA PRO A 380 14.16 -15.25 45.65
C PRO A 380 14.99 -16.20 44.76
N TYR A 381 16.09 -16.71 45.33
CA TYR A 381 16.95 -17.72 44.70
C TYR A 381 16.63 -19.13 45.22
N TYR A 382 16.90 -20.12 44.40
CA TYR A 382 16.70 -21.53 44.65
C TYR A 382 17.95 -22.31 44.24
N TYR A 383 18.11 -23.51 44.77
CA TYR A 383 19.16 -24.43 44.37
C TYR A 383 18.58 -25.79 43.99
N ILE A 384 19.28 -26.47 43.08
CA ILE A 384 19.10 -27.88 42.75
C ILE A 384 20.41 -28.57 43.12
N LEU A 385 20.34 -29.52 44.04
CA LEU A 385 21.49 -30.30 44.50
C LEU A 385 21.56 -31.62 43.73
N ASP A 386 22.71 -31.93 43.15
CA ASP A 386 23.02 -33.18 42.44
C ASP A 386 21.99 -33.58 41.38
N TYR A 387 21.40 -32.57 40.71
CA TYR A 387 20.32 -32.77 39.75
C TYR A 387 19.12 -33.55 40.30
N ALA A 388 18.88 -33.46 41.61
CA ALA A 388 17.74 -34.10 42.24
C ALA A 388 16.44 -33.73 41.52
N THR A 389 15.58 -34.72 41.33
CA THR A 389 14.26 -34.56 40.69
C THR A 389 13.15 -34.94 41.65
N GLU A 390 11.95 -34.44 41.37
CA GLU A 390 10.71 -34.81 42.06
C GLU A 390 9.57 -35.02 41.05
N VAL A 391 8.49 -35.68 41.47
CA VAL A 391 7.30 -35.88 40.63
C VAL A 391 6.25 -34.88 41.06
N VAL A 392 5.90 -33.94 40.17
CA VAL A 392 4.80 -32.98 40.35
C VAL A 392 3.78 -33.24 39.24
N ASP A 393 2.52 -33.48 39.61
CA ASP A 393 1.42 -33.78 38.69
C ASP A 393 1.74 -34.88 37.66
N GLY A 394 2.42 -35.93 38.12
CA GLY A 394 2.82 -37.07 37.28
C GLY A 394 3.99 -36.80 36.33
N LYS A 395 4.63 -35.62 36.40
CA LYS A 395 5.82 -35.28 35.60
C LYS A 395 7.06 -35.20 36.48
N THR A 396 8.16 -35.79 36.02
CA THR A 396 9.48 -35.64 36.65
C THR A 396 10.06 -34.27 36.32
N VAL A 397 10.33 -33.47 37.35
CA VAL A 397 10.91 -32.12 37.26
C VAL A 397 12.12 -31.99 38.19
N SER A 398 12.99 -31.00 37.99
CA SER A 398 14.08 -30.73 38.93
C SER A 398 13.52 -30.29 40.28
N LYS A 399 14.04 -30.88 41.36
CA LYS A 399 13.70 -30.54 42.74
C LYS A 399 14.35 -29.22 43.12
N LYS A 400 13.56 -28.15 43.13
CA LYS A 400 14.02 -26.78 43.43
C LYS A 400 13.77 -26.46 44.90
N ILE A 401 14.84 -26.18 45.64
CA ILE A 401 14.74 -25.83 47.07
C ILE A 401 15.11 -24.36 47.21
N LYS A 402 14.28 -23.58 47.91
CA LYS A 402 14.57 -22.16 48.16
C LYS A 402 15.89 -22.03 48.93
N LEU A 403 16.77 -21.13 48.50
CA LEU A 403 18.02 -20.86 49.20
C LEU A 403 17.68 -20.34 50.61
N PRO A 404 18.24 -20.94 51.68
CA PRO A 404 17.93 -20.52 53.05
C PRO A 404 18.50 -19.13 53.32
N ASN A 405 17.96 -18.42 54.32
CA ASN A 405 18.43 -17.08 54.68
C ASN A 405 19.91 -17.05 55.14
N SER A 406 20.43 -18.18 55.65
CA SER A 406 21.85 -18.35 55.95
C SER A 406 22.73 -18.49 54.70
N ASN A 407 22.10 -18.69 53.55
CA ASN A 407 22.70 -19.08 52.28
C ASN A 407 23.55 -20.37 52.32
N LEU A 408 23.46 -21.15 53.40
CA LEU A 408 24.20 -22.40 53.58
C LEU A 408 23.34 -23.59 53.14
N ILE A 409 23.76 -24.28 52.08
CA ILE A 409 23.17 -25.54 51.64
C ILE A 409 23.83 -26.68 52.44
N PRO A 410 23.08 -27.46 53.24
CA PRO A 410 23.66 -28.57 53.99
C PRO A 410 24.02 -29.73 53.07
N ILE A 411 25.20 -30.30 53.27
CA ILE A 411 25.66 -31.52 52.58
C ILE A 411 25.76 -32.64 53.62
N THR A 412 25.04 -33.74 53.38
CA THR A 412 24.86 -34.83 54.34
C THR A 412 25.61 -36.11 53.96
N THR A 413 26.31 -36.11 52.82
CA THR A 413 27.05 -37.26 52.30
C THR A 413 28.41 -36.79 51.81
N ASP A 414 29.43 -37.63 51.94
CA ASP A 414 30.74 -37.33 51.39
C ASP A 414 30.76 -37.46 49.87
N GLY A 415 31.56 -36.62 49.20
CA GLY A 415 31.81 -36.74 47.77
C GLY A 415 31.76 -35.40 47.04
N LYS A 416 31.75 -35.50 45.70
CA LYS A 416 31.58 -34.34 44.82
C LYS A 416 30.10 -34.05 44.68
N HIS A 417 29.72 -32.81 44.99
CA HIS A 417 28.35 -32.32 44.83
C HIS A 417 28.28 -31.28 43.73
N LYS A 418 27.16 -31.24 43.02
CA LYS A 418 26.86 -30.19 42.05
C LYS A 418 25.68 -29.36 42.52
N VAL A 419 25.91 -28.06 42.62
CA VAL A 419 24.88 -27.08 42.95
C VAL A 419 24.56 -26.28 41.70
N VAL A 420 23.28 -26.23 41.33
CA VAL A 420 22.77 -25.31 40.30
C VAL A 420 21.93 -24.27 40.99
N ILE A 421 22.28 -22.99 40.83
CA ILE A 421 21.51 -21.87 41.37
C ILE A 421 20.57 -21.34 40.29
N VAL A 422 19.31 -21.14 40.66
CA VAL A 422 18.28 -20.54 39.80
C VAL A 422 17.57 -19.41 40.52
N ASN A 423 17.06 -18.44 39.78
CA ASN A 423 16.28 -17.34 40.35
C ASN A 423 14.76 -17.63 40.31
N LYS A 424 13.92 -16.69 40.75
CA LYS A 424 12.44 -16.82 40.76
C LYS A 424 11.84 -17.14 39.39
N ASN A 425 12.50 -16.70 38.33
CA ASN A 425 12.05 -16.88 36.95
C ASN A 425 12.67 -18.12 36.29
N ASP A 426 13.31 -19.00 37.07
CA ASP A 426 14.03 -20.18 36.60
C ASP A 426 15.22 -19.90 35.69
N CYS A 427 15.77 -18.68 35.76
CA CYS A 427 17.00 -18.36 35.04
C CYS A 427 18.18 -19.03 35.75
N ILE A 428 18.96 -19.79 34.99
CA ILE A 428 20.27 -20.30 35.40
C ILE A 428 21.35 -19.26 35.11
N GLU A 429 22.41 -19.21 35.92
CA GLU A 429 23.64 -18.52 35.52
C GLU A 429 24.19 -19.19 34.25
N LYS A 430 24.60 -18.38 33.26
CA LYS A 430 25.20 -18.84 32.01
C LYS A 430 26.66 -18.44 31.96
#